data_AF-A0A7Z1MJU4-F1
#
_entry.id   AF-A0A7Z1MJU4-F1
#
_cell.length_a   1.000
_cell.length_b   1.000
_cell.length_c   1.000
_cell.angle_alpha   90.00
_cell.angle_beta   90.00
_cell.angle_gamma   90.00
#
_symmetry.space_group_name_H-M   'P 1'
#
loop_
_entity.id
_entity.type
_entity.pdbx_description
1 polymer ?
#
loop_
_entity_poly.entity_id
_entity_poly.type
_entity_poly.pdbx_seq_one_letter_code
_entity_poly.pdbx_strand_id
1 'polypeptide(L)'
;MSKEIDSFREWANFKNKKMVQWLAQYFVKKGIPKKLPSVEDINTYSQEDGILEQAEHYFFRIADQALRQEKLSMMKKSWAQYSRRTKGDNSVHTVYVDDSTHKVLKTIKKQKRLNNLGQSVESIIDGTAFKREIRRLENANDLLHNQLKDFPILQESNRKQEIQLREMRDKTESLEQRNLMLTKALEQLVSSLKSE
;
A
#
# COMPACT_ATOMS: atom_id res chain seq x y z
N MET A 1 25.40 -31.18 -10.67
CA MET A 1 25.02 -29.88 -10.05
C MET A 1 23.92 -29.25 -10.88
N SER A 2 22.90 -28.68 -10.23
CA SER A 2 21.86 -27.92 -10.94
C SER A 2 22.32 -26.48 -11.18
N LYS A 3 21.88 -25.86 -12.28
CA LYS A 3 22.27 -24.48 -12.65
C LYS A 3 22.06 -23.46 -11.53
N GLU A 4 21.10 -23.71 -10.63
CA GLU A 4 20.77 -22.84 -9.52
C GLU A 4 21.80 -22.92 -8.37
N ILE A 5 22.42 -24.08 -8.15
CA ILE A 5 23.48 -24.25 -7.14
C ILE A 5 24.75 -23.53 -7.60
N ASP A 6 25.10 -23.64 -8.89
CA ASP A 6 26.24 -22.90 -9.46
C ASP A 6 25.99 -21.39 -9.36
N SER A 7 24.79 -20.95 -9.73
CA SER A 7 24.36 -19.54 -9.62
C SER A 7 24.25 -19.02 -8.17
N PHE A 8 24.08 -19.92 -7.20
CA PHE A 8 24.11 -19.61 -5.77
C PHE A 8 25.56 -19.47 -5.30
N ARG A 9 26.42 -20.43 -5.65
CA ARG A 9 27.86 -20.43 -5.30
C ARG A 9 28.56 -19.17 -5.83
N GLU A 10 28.31 -18.79 -7.08
CA GLU A 10 28.87 -17.55 -7.66
C GLU A 10 28.41 -16.28 -6.95
N TRP A 11 27.17 -16.28 -6.45
CA TRP A 11 26.60 -15.11 -5.79
C TRP A 11 26.97 -15.04 -4.29
N ALA A 12 27.12 -16.17 -3.63
CA ALA A 12 27.40 -16.25 -2.21
C ALA A 12 28.84 -15.81 -1.93
N ASN A 13 29.00 -14.68 -1.25
CA ASN A 13 30.32 -14.24 -0.80
C ASN A 13 30.64 -14.85 0.56
N PHE A 14 31.28 -16.03 0.57
CA PHE A 14 31.67 -16.73 1.79
C PHE A 14 32.76 -16.01 2.61
N LYS A 15 33.46 -15.02 2.02
CA LYS A 15 34.37 -14.14 2.78
C LYS A 15 33.61 -13.12 3.64
N ASN A 16 32.33 -12.85 3.34
CA ASN A 16 31.50 -11.94 4.11
C ASN A 16 30.82 -12.66 5.29
N LYS A 17 31.39 -12.50 6.50
CA LYS A 17 30.87 -13.11 7.74
C LYS A 17 29.37 -12.83 8.00
N LYS A 18 28.88 -11.61 7.71
CA LYS A 18 27.46 -11.26 7.87
C LYS A 18 26.58 -12.04 6.88
N MET A 19 27.06 -12.27 5.67
CA MET A 19 26.35 -13.06 4.64
C MET A 19 26.30 -14.54 5.01
N VAL A 20 27.44 -15.09 5.43
CA VAL A 20 27.56 -16.49 5.89
C VAL A 20 26.60 -16.76 7.05
N GLN A 21 26.57 -15.89 8.06
CA GLN A 21 25.64 -16.03 9.19
C GLN A 21 24.18 -15.92 8.75
N TRP A 22 23.87 -14.97 7.87
CA TRP A 22 22.52 -14.79 7.34
C TRP A 22 22.04 -15.99 6.53
N LEU A 23 22.89 -16.54 5.66
CA LEU A 23 22.59 -17.72 4.85
C LEU A 23 22.29 -18.94 5.74
N ALA A 24 23.13 -19.17 6.74
CA ALA A 24 22.95 -20.28 7.66
C ALA A 24 21.63 -20.15 8.46
N GLN A 25 21.24 -18.93 8.85
CA GLN A 25 19.93 -18.67 9.48
C GLN A 25 18.77 -18.78 8.49
N TYR A 26 18.97 -18.36 7.24
CA TYR A 26 17.96 -18.45 6.18
C TYR A 26 17.53 -19.90 5.97
N PHE A 27 18.49 -20.82 5.83
CA PHE A 27 18.20 -22.24 5.62
C PHE A 27 17.54 -22.89 6.85
N VAL A 28 17.99 -22.57 8.06
CA VAL A 28 17.32 -23.01 9.31
C VAL A 28 15.86 -22.57 9.33
N LYS A 29 15.57 -21.31 8.96
CA LYS A 29 14.19 -20.80 8.86
C LYS A 29 13.36 -21.51 7.78
N LYS A 30 14.02 -22.06 6.76
CA LYS A 30 13.39 -22.90 5.73
C LYS A 30 13.29 -24.38 6.13
N GLY A 31 13.57 -24.72 7.39
CA GLY A 31 13.47 -26.08 7.91
C GLY A 31 14.63 -26.98 7.49
N ILE A 32 15.77 -26.40 7.12
CA ILE A 32 16.99 -27.12 6.79
C ILE A 32 17.99 -26.85 7.92
N PRO A 33 18.19 -27.82 8.84
CA PRO A 33 19.03 -27.61 10.00
C PRO A 33 20.47 -27.37 9.58
N LYS A 34 21.25 -26.72 10.46
CA LYS A 34 22.70 -26.74 10.32
C LYS A 34 23.15 -28.17 10.57
N LYS A 35 23.83 -28.77 9.59
CA LYS A 35 24.47 -30.06 9.79
C LYS A 35 25.55 -29.86 10.85
N LEU A 36 25.53 -30.68 11.90
CA LEU A 36 26.65 -30.75 12.83
C LEU A 36 27.77 -31.50 12.10
N PRO A 37 29.00 -30.97 12.03
CA PRO A 37 30.11 -31.72 11.46
C PRO A 37 30.24 -33.06 12.20
N SER A 38 30.44 -34.15 11.46
CA SER A 38 30.69 -35.45 12.09
C SER A 38 32.05 -35.41 12.80
N VAL A 39 32.31 -36.36 13.70
CA VAL A 39 33.58 -36.43 14.46
C VAL A 39 34.79 -36.51 13.53
N GLU A 40 34.63 -37.09 12.34
CA GLU A 40 35.66 -37.23 11.31
C GLU A 40 35.89 -35.93 10.51
N ASP A 41 34.90 -35.04 10.48
CA ASP A 41 34.91 -33.81 9.68
C ASP A 41 35.39 -32.57 10.45
N ILE A 42 35.67 -32.68 11.76
CA ILE A 42 35.95 -31.52 12.62
C ILE A 42 37.18 -30.71 12.14
N ASN A 43 38.15 -31.37 11.52
CA ASN A 43 39.38 -30.71 11.06
C ASN A 43 39.31 -30.21 9.60
N THR A 44 38.27 -30.58 8.85
CA THR A 44 38.16 -30.34 7.39
C THR A 44 36.88 -29.65 6.97
N TYR A 45 35.84 -29.61 7.81
CA TYR A 45 34.54 -29.03 7.46
C TYR A 45 34.55 -27.52 7.52
N SER A 46 34.53 -26.87 6.36
CA SER A 46 34.39 -25.43 6.29
C SER A 46 32.94 -25.00 6.46
N GLN A 47 32.73 -23.81 7.03
CA GLN A 47 31.39 -23.21 7.14
C GLN A 47 30.76 -22.95 5.75
N GLU A 48 31.58 -22.83 4.72
CA GLU A 48 31.16 -22.72 3.32
C GLU A 48 30.54 -24.03 2.83
N ASP A 49 31.21 -25.17 3.04
CA ASP A 49 30.72 -26.49 2.62
C ASP A 49 29.36 -26.81 3.26
N GLY A 50 29.19 -26.50 4.54
CA GLY A 50 27.91 -26.70 5.19
C GLY A 50 26.78 -25.82 4.65
N ILE A 51 27.06 -24.57 4.25
CA ILE A 51 26.06 -23.71 3.62
C ILE A 51 25.73 -24.19 2.21
N LEU A 52 26.73 -24.69 1.47
CA LEU A 52 26.52 -25.26 0.15
C LEU A 52 25.63 -26.51 0.26
N GLU A 53 25.94 -27.46 1.13
CA GLU A 53 25.08 -28.64 1.38
C GLU A 53 23.65 -28.24 1.74
N GLN A 54 23.46 -27.24 2.61
CA GLN A 54 22.13 -26.72 2.94
C GLN A 54 21.40 -26.14 1.71
N ALA A 55 22.12 -25.44 0.83
CA ALA A 55 21.56 -24.93 -0.41
C ALA A 55 21.18 -26.07 -1.36
N GLU A 56 22.00 -27.12 -1.46
CA GLU A 56 21.69 -28.29 -2.29
C GLU A 56 20.40 -28.95 -1.80
N HIS A 57 20.28 -29.20 -0.49
CA HIS A 57 19.06 -29.73 0.12
C HIS A 57 17.84 -28.83 -0.11
N TYR A 58 18.03 -27.51 -0.08
CA TYR A 58 16.95 -26.55 -0.29
C TYR A 58 16.40 -26.60 -1.71
N PHE A 59 17.28 -26.58 -2.71
CA PHE A 59 16.87 -26.59 -4.11
C PHE A 59 16.43 -27.98 -4.58
N PHE A 60 17.01 -29.06 -4.04
CA PHE A 60 16.63 -30.43 -4.38
C PHE A 60 15.17 -30.74 -4.03
N ARG A 61 14.63 -30.18 -2.94
CA ARG A 61 13.22 -30.36 -2.54
C ARG A 61 12.20 -29.71 -3.50
N ILE A 62 12.66 -28.94 -4.47
CA ILE A 62 11.81 -28.19 -5.39
C ILE A 62 11.92 -28.85 -6.76
N ALA A 63 10.90 -29.59 -7.18
CA ALA A 63 10.92 -30.36 -8.42
C ALA A 63 10.99 -29.46 -9.68
N ASP A 64 10.26 -28.34 -9.69
CA ASP A 64 10.21 -27.41 -10.82
C ASP A 64 11.44 -26.49 -10.89
N GLN A 65 12.07 -26.44 -12.06
CA GLN A 65 13.23 -25.62 -12.34
C GLN A 65 12.91 -24.11 -12.31
N ALA A 66 11.77 -23.70 -12.85
CA ALA A 66 11.38 -22.28 -12.86
C ALA A 66 11.20 -21.78 -11.42
N LEU A 67 10.53 -22.58 -10.59
CA LEU A 67 10.38 -22.30 -9.17
C LEU A 67 11.73 -22.29 -8.41
N ARG A 68 12.69 -23.17 -8.73
CA ARG A 68 14.04 -23.10 -8.13
C ARG A 68 14.73 -21.76 -8.41
N GLN A 69 14.67 -21.28 -9.65
CA GLN A 69 15.24 -19.98 -10.03
C GLN A 69 14.53 -18.81 -9.35
N GLU A 70 13.20 -18.85 -9.25
CA GLU A 70 12.42 -17.83 -8.55
C GLU A 70 12.81 -17.76 -7.07
N LYS A 71 13.01 -18.91 -6.41
CA LYS A 71 13.42 -19.00 -5.00
C LYS A 71 14.83 -18.48 -4.79
N LEU A 72 15.76 -18.74 -5.71
CA LEU A 72 17.09 -18.14 -5.69
C LEU A 72 16.98 -16.60 -5.84
N SER A 73 16.20 -16.11 -6.79
CA SER A 73 15.96 -14.66 -6.97
C SER A 73 15.39 -14.00 -5.71
N MET A 74 14.38 -14.63 -5.08
CA MET A 74 13.83 -14.18 -3.81
C MET A 74 14.86 -14.19 -2.67
N MET A 75 15.73 -15.20 -2.62
CA MET A 75 16.82 -15.27 -1.65
C MET A 75 17.80 -14.11 -1.85
N LYS A 76 18.23 -13.84 -3.10
CA LYS A 76 19.09 -12.71 -3.46
C LYS A 76 18.47 -11.37 -3.04
N LYS A 77 17.18 -11.17 -3.31
CA LYS A 77 16.42 -9.98 -2.89
C LYS A 77 16.33 -9.85 -1.37
N SER A 78 16.10 -10.96 -0.67
CA SER A 78 16.02 -11.00 0.81
C SER A 78 17.36 -10.62 1.45
N TRP A 79 18.47 -11.14 0.92
CA TRP A 79 19.81 -10.75 1.35
C TRP A 79 20.07 -9.27 1.07
N ALA A 80 19.76 -8.77 -0.13
CA ALA A 80 19.96 -7.36 -0.45
C ALA A 80 19.20 -6.44 0.51
N GLN A 81 17.97 -6.81 0.88
CA GLN A 81 17.19 -6.09 1.87
C GLN A 81 17.81 -6.15 3.27
N TYR A 82 18.24 -7.34 3.72
CA TYR A 82 18.92 -7.52 5.00
C TYR A 82 20.24 -6.75 5.05
N SER A 83 21.05 -6.83 4.01
CA SER A 83 22.32 -6.12 3.88
C SER A 83 22.13 -4.61 3.95
N ARG A 84 21.11 -4.05 3.30
CA ARG A 84 20.77 -2.62 3.43
C ARG A 84 20.41 -2.24 4.87
N ARG A 85 19.62 -3.06 5.57
CA ARG A 85 19.23 -2.83 6.97
C ARG A 85 20.41 -2.93 7.95
N THR A 86 21.39 -3.77 7.65
CA THR A 86 22.53 -4.06 8.55
C THR A 86 23.83 -3.35 8.19
N LYS A 87 23.93 -2.78 6.97
CA LYS A 87 24.97 -1.79 6.60
C LYS A 87 24.67 -0.40 7.15
N GLY A 88 23.43 -0.12 7.53
CA GLY A 88 23.14 0.90 8.52
C GLY A 88 23.59 0.40 9.88
N ASP A 89 24.91 0.33 10.12
CA ASP A 89 25.39 0.39 11.50
C ASP A 89 24.87 1.72 12.03
N ASN A 90 23.83 1.62 12.85
CA ASN A 90 23.29 2.69 13.66
C ASN A 90 24.40 3.15 14.61
N SER A 91 25.32 3.96 14.11
CA SER A 91 25.90 5.00 14.94
C SER A 91 24.72 5.88 15.33
N VAL A 92 24.24 5.70 16.56
CA VAL A 92 23.26 6.61 17.15
C VAL A 92 23.93 7.98 17.18
N HIS A 93 23.70 8.76 16.13
CA HIS A 93 24.11 10.15 16.08
C HIS A 93 23.08 10.90 16.90
N THR A 94 23.45 11.21 18.14
CA THR A 94 22.67 12.14 18.97
C THR A 94 22.85 13.52 18.38
N VAL A 95 21.89 13.94 17.56
CA VAL A 95 21.84 15.29 17.00
C VAL A 95 20.97 16.13 17.92
N TYR A 96 21.57 17.13 18.55
CA TYR A 96 20.83 18.16 19.26
C TYR A 96 20.24 19.11 18.21
N VAL A 97 18.91 19.23 18.22
CA VAL A 97 18.17 20.18 17.40
C VAL A 97 17.49 21.18 18.30
N ASP A 98 17.32 22.41 17.82
CA ASP A 98 16.55 23.41 18.54
C ASP A 98 15.05 23.01 18.61
N ASP A 99 14.32 23.65 19.52
CA ASP A 99 12.90 23.37 19.74
C ASP A 99 12.03 23.61 18.49
N SER A 100 12.44 24.55 17.65
CA SER A 100 11.74 24.88 16.41
C SER A 100 11.83 23.72 15.41
N THR A 101 13.04 23.21 15.17
CA THR A 101 13.29 22.07 14.28
C THR A 101 12.70 20.80 14.86
N HIS A 102 12.76 20.61 16.18
CA HIS A 102 12.10 19.48 16.82
C HIS A 102 10.59 19.48 16.52
N LYS A 103 9.90 20.61 16.66
CA LYS A 103 8.45 20.70 16.38
C LYS A 103 8.12 20.35 14.93
N VAL A 104 8.93 20.81 13.98
CA VAL A 104 8.80 20.47 12.56
C VAL A 104 8.97 18.96 12.34
N LEU A 105 10.05 18.36 12.85
CA LEU A 105 10.32 16.93 12.71
C LEU A 105 9.23 16.06 13.36
N LYS A 106 8.68 16.48 14.52
CA LYS A 106 7.56 15.79 15.18
C LYS A 106 6.28 15.82 14.33
N THR A 107 6.05 16.92 13.62
CA THR A 107 4.92 17.07 12.71
C THR A 107 5.07 16.15 11.49
N ILE A 108 6.26 16.14 10.88
CA ILE A 108 6.59 15.26 9.74
C ILE A 108 6.45 13.79 10.15
N LYS A 109 6.99 13.39 11.32
CA LYS A 109 6.82 12.05 11.88
C LYS A 109 5.35 11.63 11.91
N LYS A 110 4.47 12.50 12.43
CA LYS A 110 3.03 12.23 12.55
C LYS A 110 2.36 12.10 11.18
N GLN A 111 2.59 13.05 10.28
CA GLN A 111 1.96 13.08 8.95
C GLN A 111 2.39 11.90 8.05
N LYS A 112 3.63 11.47 8.20
CA LYS A 112 4.23 10.38 7.41
C LYS A 112 4.16 9.02 8.12
N ARG A 113 3.54 8.94 9.32
CA ARG A 113 3.41 7.73 10.15
C ARG A 113 4.75 7.02 10.39
N LEU A 114 5.78 7.78 10.73
CA LEU A 114 7.13 7.27 10.97
C LEU A 114 7.29 6.85 12.45
N ASN A 115 8.13 5.86 12.71
CA ASN A 115 8.29 5.29 14.05
C ASN A 115 9.08 6.23 14.97
N ASN A 116 10.07 6.95 14.43
CA ASN A 116 10.91 7.88 15.21
C ASN A 116 11.31 9.14 14.40
N LEU A 117 11.94 10.09 15.10
CA LEU A 117 12.39 11.36 14.52
C LEU A 117 13.60 11.17 13.59
N GLY A 118 14.50 10.22 13.86
CA GLY A 118 15.63 9.90 12.98
C GLY A 118 15.18 9.49 11.58
N GLN A 119 14.11 8.69 11.48
CA GLN A 119 13.47 8.36 10.22
C GLN A 119 12.86 9.57 9.51
N SER A 120 12.46 10.60 10.27
CA SER A 120 11.95 11.85 9.68
C SER A 120 13.08 12.64 9.04
N VAL A 121 14.24 12.72 9.71
CA VAL A 121 15.46 13.34 9.17
C VAL A 121 15.95 12.58 7.93
N GLU A 122 16.07 11.25 8.02
CA GLU A 122 16.49 10.40 6.89
C GLU A 122 15.55 10.57 5.69
N SER A 123 14.24 10.58 5.92
CA SER A 123 13.24 10.73 4.87
C SER A 123 13.23 12.12 4.21
N ILE A 124 13.71 13.15 4.92
CA ILE A 124 13.90 14.50 4.36
C ILE A 124 15.17 14.51 3.51
N ILE A 125 16.28 13.99 4.04
CA ILE A 125 17.59 13.98 3.36
C ILE A 125 17.55 13.16 2.09
N ASP A 126 16.95 11.97 2.11
CA ASP A 126 16.85 11.07 0.95
C ASP A 126 15.74 11.50 -0.04
N GLY A 127 15.01 12.57 0.27
CA GLY A 127 13.92 13.12 -0.53
C GLY A 127 12.67 12.23 -0.62
N THR A 128 12.59 11.13 0.12
CA THR A 128 11.44 10.22 0.09
C THR A 128 10.19 10.85 0.69
N ALA A 129 10.33 11.75 1.68
CA ALA A 129 9.21 12.50 2.26
C ALA A 129 8.51 13.36 1.20
N PHE A 130 9.31 14.04 0.36
CA PHE A 130 8.82 14.88 -0.73
C PHE A 130 8.19 14.05 -1.84
N LYS A 131 8.85 12.98 -2.30
CA LYS A 131 8.28 12.06 -3.31
C LYS A 131 6.93 11.46 -2.88
N ARG A 132 6.79 11.10 -1.60
CA ARG A 132 5.52 10.62 -1.05
C ARG A 132 4.44 11.70 -1.01
N GLU A 133 4.81 12.96 -0.78
CA GLU A 133 3.86 14.07 -0.79
C GLU A 133 3.39 14.39 -2.20
N ILE A 134 4.32 14.47 -3.15
CA ILE A 134 4.01 14.68 -4.57
C ILE A 134 3.01 13.63 -5.05
N ARG A 135 3.25 12.34 -4.79
CA ARG A 135 2.28 11.28 -5.14
C ARG A 135 0.91 11.42 -4.48
N ARG A 136 0.84 11.90 -3.23
CA ARG A 136 -0.45 12.15 -2.59
C ARG A 136 -1.19 13.29 -3.29
N LEU A 137 -0.48 14.36 -3.62
CA LEU A 137 -1.03 15.52 -4.32
C LEU A 137 -1.47 15.16 -5.75
N GLU A 138 -0.67 14.37 -6.47
CA GLU A 138 -1.04 13.83 -7.79
C GLU A 138 -2.34 13.01 -7.71
N ASN A 139 -2.42 12.05 -6.79
CA ASN A 139 -3.64 11.25 -6.61
C ASN A 139 -4.86 12.10 -6.22
N ALA A 140 -4.67 13.12 -5.38
CA ALA A 140 -5.74 14.02 -4.98
C ALA A 140 -6.20 14.90 -6.16
N ASN A 141 -5.27 15.33 -7.01
CA ASN A 141 -5.56 16.09 -8.21
C ASN A 141 -6.31 15.23 -9.24
N ASP A 142 -5.91 13.98 -9.43
CA ASP A 142 -6.62 13.03 -10.30
C ASP A 142 -8.06 12.80 -9.82
N LEU A 143 -8.26 12.66 -8.50
CA LEU A 143 -9.60 12.52 -7.91
C LEU A 143 -10.46 13.76 -8.17
N LEU A 144 -9.92 14.95 -7.93
CA LEU A 144 -10.62 16.22 -8.19
C LEU A 144 -10.94 16.39 -9.68
N HIS A 145 -10.02 16.00 -10.55
CA HIS A 145 -10.23 16.06 -12.00
C HIS A 145 -11.37 15.15 -12.44
N ASN A 146 -11.46 13.93 -11.89
CA ASN A 146 -12.57 13.02 -12.15
C ASN A 146 -13.91 13.59 -11.65
N GLN A 147 -13.94 14.19 -10.45
CA GLN A 147 -15.15 14.84 -9.93
C GLN A 147 -15.59 16.03 -10.80
N LEU A 148 -14.65 16.83 -11.30
CA LEU A 148 -14.93 17.93 -12.23
C LEU A 148 -15.47 17.42 -13.57
N LYS A 149 -14.99 16.26 -14.05
CA LYS A 149 -15.47 15.65 -15.29
C LYS A 149 -16.94 15.22 -15.18
N ASP A 150 -17.38 14.78 -14.01
CA ASP A 150 -18.76 14.35 -13.76
C ASP A 150 -19.71 15.53 -13.45
N PHE A 151 -19.16 16.70 -13.14
CA PHE A 151 -19.95 17.88 -12.76
C PHE A 151 -20.95 18.35 -13.83
N PRO A 152 -20.61 18.42 -15.14
CA PRO A 152 -21.59 18.77 -16.19
C PRO A 152 -22.76 17.79 -16.29
N ILE A 153 -22.51 16.50 -16.04
CA ILE A 153 -23.54 15.45 -16.08
C ILE A 153 -24.53 15.67 -14.92
N LEU A 154 -23.99 15.92 -13.72
CA LEU A 154 -24.80 16.25 -12.54
C LEU A 154 -25.59 17.54 -12.72
N GLN A 155 -24.98 18.57 -13.32
CA GLN A 155 -25.63 19.85 -13.60
C GLN A 155 -26.81 19.68 -14.57
N GLU A 156 -26.64 18.93 -15.67
CA GLU A 156 -27.72 18.69 -16.62
C GLU A 156 -28.82 17.80 -16.02
N SER A 157 -28.47 16.81 -15.19
CA SER A 157 -29.44 16.01 -14.44
C SER A 157 -30.28 16.88 -13.50
N ASN A 158 -29.64 17.80 -12.77
CA ASN A 158 -30.33 18.70 -11.85
C ASN A 158 -31.25 19.66 -12.61
N ARG A 159 -30.78 20.23 -13.73
CA ARG A 159 -31.61 21.09 -14.60
C ARG A 159 -32.86 20.37 -15.10
N LYS A 160 -32.77 19.10 -15.48
CA LYS A 160 -33.93 18.29 -15.89
C LYS A 160 -34.92 18.08 -14.73
N GLN A 161 -34.41 17.82 -13.53
CA GLN A 161 -35.26 17.67 -12.34
C GLN A 161 -35.97 18.98 -11.96
N GLU A 162 -35.30 20.13 -12.08
CA GLU A 162 -35.92 21.44 -11.85
C GLU A 162 -37.05 21.74 -12.84
N ILE A 163 -36.87 21.38 -14.13
CA ILE A 163 -37.93 21.51 -15.15
C ILE A 163 -39.13 20.65 -14.77
N GLN A 164 -38.90 19.38 -14.43
CA GLN A 164 -39.98 18.47 -14.01
C GLN A 164 -40.71 18.95 -12.75
N LEU A 165 -39.98 19.50 -11.77
CA LEU A 165 -40.60 20.09 -10.58
C LEU A 165 -41.48 21.30 -10.91
N ARG A 166 -41.08 22.12 -11.88
CA ARG A 166 -41.90 23.24 -12.35
C ARG A 166 -43.18 22.74 -13.03
N GLU A 167 -43.06 21.78 -13.93
CA GLU A 167 -44.23 21.17 -14.60
C GLU A 167 -45.22 20.56 -13.59
N MET A 168 -44.70 19.87 -12.57
CA MET A 168 -45.51 19.30 -11.50
C MET A 168 -46.21 20.37 -10.65
N ARG A 169 -45.54 21.52 -10.38
CA ARG A 169 -46.15 22.66 -9.68
C ARG A 169 -47.28 23.26 -10.50
N ASP A 170 -47.05 23.56 -11.78
CA ASP A 170 -48.06 24.14 -12.67
C ASP A 170 -49.29 23.21 -12.79
N LYS A 171 -49.05 21.90 -12.85
CA LYS A 171 -50.11 20.89 -12.86
C LYS A 171 -50.90 20.84 -11.55
N THR A 172 -50.22 20.98 -10.42
CA THR A 172 -50.85 21.02 -9.09
C THR A 172 -51.73 22.26 -8.97
N GLU A 173 -51.22 23.43 -9.35
CA GLU A 173 -51.98 24.68 -9.32
C GLU A 173 -53.22 24.62 -10.23
N SER A 174 -53.10 24.05 -11.44
CA SER A 174 -54.24 23.85 -12.34
C SER A 174 -55.31 22.92 -11.74
N LEU A 175 -54.89 21.84 -11.08
CA LEU A 175 -55.81 20.91 -10.40
C LEU A 175 -56.49 21.56 -9.19
N GLU A 176 -55.76 22.37 -8.41
CA GLU A 176 -56.32 23.13 -7.28
C GLU A 176 -57.38 24.13 -7.76
N GLN A 177 -57.11 24.86 -8.85
CA GLN A 177 -58.10 25.77 -9.44
C GLN A 177 -59.36 25.02 -9.92
N ARG A 178 -59.20 23.87 -10.59
CA ARG A 178 -60.33 23.04 -11.03
C ARG A 178 -61.13 22.50 -9.85
N ASN A 179 -60.46 22.03 -8.81
CA ASN A 179 -61.13 21.55 -7.59
C ASN A 179 -61.92 22.67 -6.90
N LEU A 180 -61.36 23.89 -6.85
CA LEU A 180 -62.07 25.04 -6.29
C LEU A 180 -63.33 25.38 -7.10
N MET A 181 -63.25 25.36 -8.44
CA MET A 181 -64.41 25.59 -9.31
C MET A 181 -65.48 24.51 -9.12
N LEU A 182 -65.10 23.24 -9.08
CA LEU A 182 -66.02 22.13 -8.85
C LEU A 182 -66.68 22.21 -7.48
N THR A 183 -65.91 22.56 -6.44
CA THR A 183 -66.44 22.74 -5.08
C THR A 183 -67.50 23.85 -5.05
N LYS A 184 -67.22 25.00 -5.66
CA LYS A 184 -68.20 26.10 -5.78
C LYS A 184 -69.45 25.69 -6.57
N ALA A 185 -69.28 24.95 -7.67
CA ALA A 185 -70.41 24.47 -8.47
C ALA A 185 -71.30 23.50 -7.69
N LEU A 186 -70.69 22.61 -6.89
CA LEU A 186 -71.42 21.71 -5.98
C LEU A 186 -72.15 22.48 -4.88
N GLU A 187 -71.51 23.47 -4.26
CA GLU A 187 -72.14 24.34 -3.26
C GLU A 187 -73.36 25.07 -3.84
N GLN A 188 -73.24 25.62 -5.05
CA GLN A 188 -74.34 26.25 -5.77
C GLN A 188 -75.48 25.27 -6.06
N LEU A 189 -75.17 24.08 -6.57
CA LEU A 189 -76.16 23.05 -6.87
C LEU A 189 -76.93 22.60 -5.60
N VAL A 190 -76.21 22.40 -4.49
CA VAL A 190 -76.81 22.08 -3.19
C VAL A 190 -77.69 23.23 -2.69
N SER A 191 -77.27 24.49 -2.86
CA SER A 191 -78.06 25.65 -2.45
C SER A 191 -79.36 25.77 -3.26
N SER A 192 -79.31 25.52 -4.57
CA SER A 192 -80.50 25.51 -5.43
C SER A 192 -81.47 24.40 -5.05
N LEU A 193 -80.97 23.18 -4.80
CA LEU A 193 -81.79 22.02 -4.41
C LEU A 193 -82.46 22.16 -3.03
N LYS A 194 -81.89 22.97 -2.12
CA LYS A 194 -82.49 23.28 -0.81
C LYS A 194 -83.50 24.42 -0.84
N SER A 195 -83.56 25.14 -1.94
CA SER A 195 -84.43 26.31 -2.13
C SER A 195 -85.72 25.98 -2.89
N GLU A 196 -85.84 24.74 -3.39
CA GLU A 196 -87.11 24.09 -3.79
C GLU A 196 -87.75 23.39 -2.58
#